data_AF-A0A2N7PYS4-F1
#
_entry.id   AF-A0A2N7PYS4-F1
#
_cell.length_a   1.000
_cell.length_b   1.000
_cell.length_c   1.000
_cell.angle_alpha   90.00
_cell.angle_beta   90.00
_cell.angle_gamma   90.00
#
_symmetry.space_group_name_H-M   'P 1'
#
loop_
_entity.id
_entity.type
_entity.pdbx_description
1 polymer ?
#
loop_
_entity_poly.entity_id
_entity_poly.type
_entity_poly.pdbx_seq_one_letter_code
_entity_poly.pdbx_strand_id
1 'polypeptide(L)'
;MIEINLLTSIGEKPKQKGLKDNFWIILLLVVLFEVAVMFGVSAFEKSKIKHLEEKRNYLSNLSTKIKAIQNDQQKANQLINTISKLEHGKNLPIEILYALSDALPNNVWLTRVEKQANTLNISASSLDIDSISLFMNNLLSQKIIKDVRFNQGVTKTNDQKQNIYQFTLICELR
;
A
#
# COMPACT_ATOMS: atom_id res chain seq x y z
N MET A 1 -4.56 -9.49 -122.43
CA MET A 1 -3.20 -8.93 -122.33
C MET A 1 -3.10 -8.25 -120.98
N ILE A 2 -2.09 -8.62 -120.19
CA ILE A 2 -1.77 -8.06 -118.88
C ILE A 2 -0.71 -6.99 -119.11
N GLU A 3 -0.89 -5.80 -118.54
CA GLU A 3 0.21 -4.93 -118.18
C GLU A 3 0.04 -4.48 -116.73
N ILE A 4 0.88 -5.09 -115.89
CA ILE A 4 1.11 -4.73 -114.50
C ILE A 4 2.12 -3.59 -114.53
N ASN A 5 1.72 -2.40 -114.10
CA ASN A 5 2.68 -1.36 -113.74
C ASN A 5 2.75 -1.24 -112.22
N LEU A 6 3.79 -1.87 -111.69
CA LEU A 6 4.22 -1.81 -110.30
C LEU A 6 4.95 -0.48 -110.05
N LEU A 7 4.31 0.43 -109.34
CA LEU A 7 5.04 1.41 -108.54
C LEU A 7 5.09 0.94 -107.09
N THR A 8 6.15 0.17 -106.83
CA THR A 8 7.10 0.34 -105.74
C THR A 8 6.55 0.96 -104.45
N SER A 9 6.28 0.09 -103.48
CA SER A 9 6.85 0.15 -102.13
C SER A 9 7.55 1.48 -101.79
N ILE A 10 6.79 2.47 -101.35
CA ILE A 10 7.29 3.44 -100.39
C ILE A 10 6.47 3.22 -99.15
N GLY A 11 7.06 2.47 -98.22
CA GLY A 11 6.48 2.17 -96.93
C GLY A 11 6.10 3.47 -96.23
N GLU A 12 4.81 3.77 -96.22
CA GLU A 12 4.24 4.62 -95.19
C GLU A 12 4.24 3.80 -93.91
N LYS A 13 5.40 3.83 -93.23
CA LYS A 13 5.49 3.49 -91.82
C LYS A 13 4.31 4.19 -91.15
N PRO A 14 3.44 3.49 -90.39
CA PRO A 14 2.45 4.20 -89.59
C PRO A 14 3.26 5.19 -88.77
N LYS A 15 3.09 6.48 -89.04
CA LYS A 15 3.74 7.53 -88.28
C LYS A 15 3.31 7.23 -86.85
N GLN A 16 4.25 6.76 -86.04
CA GLN A 16 4.12 6.65 -84.59
C GLN A 16 4.04 8.07 -84.02
N LYS A 17 3.06 8.85 -84.48
CA LYS A 17 2.52 10.00 -83.78
C LYS A 17 1.70 9.38 -82.67
N GLY A 18 2.22 9.47 -81.46
CA GLY A 18 1.39 9.25 -80.28
C GLY A 18 2.10 8.68 -79.08
N LEU A 19 3.32 8.12 -79.18
CA LEU A 19 4.03 7.75 -77.95
C LEU A 19 4.48 8.99 -77.16
N LYS A 20 4.85 10.09 -77.85
CA LYS A 20 5.25 11.34 -77.19
C LYS A 20 4.07 12.15 -76.65
N ASP A 21 2.94 12.20 -77.37
CA ASP A 21 1.74 12.93 -76.91
C ASP A 21 1.06 12.23 -75.72
N ASN A 22 1.14 10.89 -75.68
CA ASN A 22 0.62 10.11 -74.55
C ASN A 22 1.65 9.93 -73.42
N PHE A 23 2.93 10.22 -73.64
CA PHE A 23 3.97 10.08 -72.62
C PHE A 23 3.69 10.96 -71.40
N TRP A 24 3.29 12.21 -71.63
CA TRP A 24 2.92 13.14 -70.57
C TRP A 24 1.70 12.68 -69.77
N ILE A 25 0.71 12.10 -70.44
CA ILE A 25 -0.51 11.57 -69.81
C ILE A 25 -0.21 10.31 -68.99
N ILE A 26 0.62 9.40 -69.51
CA ILE A 26 1.05 8.19 -68.79
C ILE A 26 1.90 8.57 -67.57
N LEU A 27 2.81 9.53 -67.70
CA LEU A 27 3.62 10.03 -66.60
C LEU A 27 2.76 10.67 -65.50
N LEU A 28 1.76 11.47 -65.88
CA LEU A 28 0.80 12.05 -64.93
C LEU A 28 -0.01 10.97 -64.20
N LEU A 29 -0.43 9.92 -64.90
CA LEU A 29 -1.19 8.81 -64.29
C LEU A 29 -0.34 8.02 -63.29
N VAL A 30 0.93 7.76 -63.61
CA VAL A 30 1.87 7.09 -62.69
C VAL A 30 2.12 7.94 -61.44
N VAL A 31 2.33 9.24 -61.59
CA VAL A 31 2.49 10.16 -60.45
C VAL A 31 1.22 10.19 -59.60
N LEU A 32 0.04 10.24 -60.21
CA LEU A 32 -1.23 10.22 -59.50
C LEU A 32 -1.43 8.89 -58.74
N PHE A 33 -1.02 7.78 -59.34
CA PHE A 33 -1.07 6.46 -58.70
C PHE A 33 -0.15 6.39 -57.48
N GLU A 34 1.08 6.90 -57.57
CA GLU A 34 1.98 6.96 -56.41
C GLU A 34 1.42 7.83 -55.28
N VAL A 35 0.86 9.00 -55.61
CA VAL A 35 0.21 9.87 -54.62
C VAL A 35 -0.99 9.17 -53.96
N ALA A 36 -1.80 8.46 -54.73
CA ALA A 36 -2.94 7.71 -54.22
C ALA A 36 -2.51 6.58 -53.27
N VAL A 37 -1.44 5.84 -53.61
CA VAL A 37 -0.88 4.80 -52.74
C VAL A 37 -0.31 5.41 -51.45
N MET A 38 0.41 6.53 -51.53
CA MET A 38 0.97 7.22 -50.38
C MET A 38 -0.13 7.76 -49.43
N PHE A 39 -1.22 8.30 -49.99
CA PHE A 39 -2.38 8.73 -49.23
C PHE A 39 -3.13 7.56 -48.58
N GLY A 40 -3.26 6.43 -49.30
CA GLY A 40 -3.87 5.22 -48.77
C GLY A 40 -3.10 4.66 -47.57
N VAL A 41 -1.77 4.49 -47.69
CA VAL A 41 -0.93 3.96 -46.60
C VAL A 41 -0.95 4.88 -45.39
N SER A 42 -0.84 6.19 -45.57
CA SER A 42 -0.88 7.16 -44.47
C SER A 42 -2.24 7.22 -43.74
N ALA A 43 -3.35 6.93 -44.43
CA ALA A 43 -4.67 6.80 -43.80
C ALA A 43 -4.78 5.52 -42.96
N PHE A 44 -4.23 4.40 -43.44
CA PHE A 44 -4.21 3.14 -42.69
C PHE A 44 -3.33 3.19 -41.43
N GLU A 45 -2.16 3.83 -41.52
CA GLU A 45 -1.24 4.04 -40.37
C GLU A 45 -1.91 4.84 -39.24
N LYS A 46 -2.58 5.94 -39.58
CA LYS A 46 -3.27 6.81 -38.59
C LYS A 46 -4.42 6.09 -37.86
N SER A 47 -5.10 5.16 -38.53
CA SER A 47 -6.18 4.39 -37.90
C SER A 47 -5.67 3.41 -36.84
N LYS A 48 -4.52 2.75 -37.09
CA LYS A 48 -3.90 1.83 -36.13
C LYS A 48 -3.37 2.58 -34.91
N ILE A 49 -2.74 3.74 -35.10
CA ILE A 49 -2.21 4.55 -33.99
C ILE A 49 -3.34 5.03 -33.07
N LYS A 50 -4.47 5.53 -33.62
CA LYS A 50 -5.63 5.94 -32.82
C LYS A 50 -6.23 4.80 -32.00
N HIS A 51 -6.35 3.60 -32.56
CA HIS A 51 -6.87 2.44 -31.82
C HIS A 51 -5.93 1.95 -30.72
N LEU A 52 -4.61 2.09 -30.89
CA LEU A 52 -3.65 1.78 -29.83
C LEU A 52 -3.66 2.85 -28.71
N GLU A 53 -3.88 4.11 -29.05
CA GLU A 53 -3.93 5.23 -28.11
C GLU A 53 -5.21 5.21 -27.27
N GLU A 54 -6.37 4.89 -27.86
CA GLU A 54 -7.63 4.66 -27.14
C GLU A 54 -7.52 3.51 -26.15
N LYS A 55 -6.89 2.39 -26.54
CA LYS A 55 -6.64 1.27 -25.62
C LYS A 55 -5.72 1.68 -24.48
N ARG A 56 -4.65 2.45 -24.74
CA ARG A 56 -3.77 2.97 -23.69
C ARG A 56 -4.51 3.87 -22.69
N ASN A 57 -5.39 4.74 -23.17
CA ASN A 57 -6.19 5.63 -22.32
C ASN A 57 -7.25 4.87 -21.51
N TYR A 58 -7.83 3.81 -22.07
CA TYR A 58 -8.74 2.93 -21.33
C TYR A 58 -8.03 2.19 -20.18
N LEU A 59 -6.83 1.64 -20.45
CA LEU A 59 -6.03 0.95 -19.43
C LEU A 59 -5.51 1.91 -18.34
N SER A 60 -5.12 3.15 -18.69
CA SER A 60 -4.63 4.12 -17.70
C SER A 60 -5.73 4.53 -16.72
N ASN A 61 -6.95 4.77 -17.21
CA ASN A 61 -8.11 5.09 -16.39
C ASN A 61 -8.49 3.95 -15.43
N LEU A 62 -8.36 2.69 -15.87
CA LEU A 62 -8.58 1.53 -15.02
C LEU A 62 -7.53 1.46 -13.89
N SER A 63 -6.26 1.76 -14.19
CA SER A 63 -5.18 1.83 -13.20
C SER A 63 -5.43 2.87 -12.12
N THR A 64 -5.95 4.05 -12.51
CA THR A 64 -6.27 5.14 -11.57
C THR A 64 -7.40 4.73 -10.63
N LYS A 65 -8.40 4.00 -11.14
CA LYS A 65 -9.51 3.48 -10.33
C LYS A 65 -9.06 2.42 -9.33
N ILE A 66 -8.14 1.54 -9.73
CA ILE A 66 -7.54 0.53 -8.82
C ILE A 66 -6.72 1.22 -7.73
N LYS A 67 -5.92 2.24 -8.05
CA LYS A 67 -5.16 3.02 -7.06
C LYS A 67 -6.07 3.75 -6.07
N ALA A 68 -7.21 4.27 -6.51
CA ALA A 68 -8.19 4.90 -5.63
C ALA A 68 -8.77 3.90 -4.62
N ILE A 69 -9.18 2.71 -5.09
CA ILE A 69 -9.71 1.65 -4.23
C ILE A 69 -8.67 1.16 -3.22
N GLN A 70 -7.40 1.02 -3.63
CA GLN A 70 -6.31 0.66 -2.71
C GLN A 70 -6.07 1.72 -1.63
N ASN A 71 -6.15 3.01 -1.97
CA ASN A 71 -6.00 4.11 -1.01
C ASN A 71 -7.16 4.13 0.01
N ASP A 72 -8.38 3.86 -0.44
CA ASP A 72 -9.54 3.79 0.45
C ASP A 72 -9.47 2.59 1.41
N GLN A 73 -8.97 1.44 0.95
CA GLN A 73 -8.69 0.28 1.80
C GLN A 73 -7.63 0.60 2.88
N GLN A 74 -6.57 1.33 2.53
CA GLN A 74 -5.55 1.73 3.50
C GLN A 74 -6.12 2.67 4.58
N LYS A 75 -6.96 3.63 4.19
CA LYS A 75 -7.63 4.53 5.14
C LYS A 75 -8.59 3.78 6.07
N ALA A 76 -9.37 2.84 5.53
CA ALA A 76 -10.26 2.01 6.33
C ALA A 76 -9.49 1.18 7.37
N ASN A 77 -8.38 0.56 6.96
CA ASN A 77 -7.52 -0.20 7.88
C ASN A 77 -6.87 0.68 8.96
N GLN A 78 -6.48 1.91 8.62
CA GLN A 78 -5.96 2.88 9.60
C GLN A 78 -7.02 3.28 10.64
N LEU A 79 -8.27 3.49 10.20
CA LEU A 79 -9.39 3.80 11.08
C LEU A 79 -9.73 2.62 11.99
N ILE A 80 -9.82 1.39 11.44
CA ILE A 80 -10.04 0.17 12.23
C ILE A 80 -8.93 -0.04 13.27
N ASN A 81 -7.66 0.16 12.89
CA ASN A 81 -6.54 0.06 13.84
C ASN A 81 -6.58 1.15 14.92
N THR A 82 -7.06 2.34 14.60
CA THR A 82 -7.20 3.43 15.59
C THR A 82 -8.36 3.13 16.55
N ILE A 83 -9.48 2.63 16.05
CA ILE A 83 -10.65 2.22 16.86
C ILE A 83 -10.30 1.03 17.76
N SER A 84 -9.65 0.00 17.21
CA SER A 84 -9.15 -1.16 17.97
C SER A 84 -8.25 -0.75 19.14
N LYS A 85 -7.32 0.19 18.91
CA LYS A 85 -6.43 0.73 19.96
C LYS A 85 -7.19 1.49 21.05
N LEU A 86 -8.25 2.21 20.68
CA LEU A 86 -9.08 2.94 21.64
C LEU A 86 -10.00 2.01 22.44
N GLU A 87 -10.52 0.95 21.82
CA GLU A 87 -11.48 0.03 22.42
C GLU A 87 -10.81 -1.01 23.34
N HIS A 88 -9.68 -1.61 22.91
CA HIS A 88 -8.86 -2.46 23.79
C HIS A 88 -8.16 -1.65 24.90
N GLY A 89 -7.94 -0.35 24.67
CA GLY A 89 -7.39 0.56 25.67
C GLY A 89 -8.33 0.90 26.82
N LYS A 90 -9.65 0.73 26.67
CA LYS A 90 -10.63 1.18 27.68
C LYS A 90 -10.84 0.21 28.84
N ASN A 91 -10.87 -1.10 28.59
CA ASN A 91 -11.25 -2.07 29.64
C ASN A 91 -10.05 -2.67 30.38
N LEU A 92 -8.93 -2.89 29.68
CA LEU A 92 -7.71 -3.47 30.26
C LEU A 92 -7.15 -2.67 31.45
N PRO A 93 -7.04 -1.34 31.40
CA PRO A 93 -6.55 -0.57 32.54
C PRO A 93 -7.47 -0.62 33.75
N ILE A 94 -8.79 -0.71 33.53
CA ILE A 94 -9.79 -0.79 34.61
C ILE A 94 -9.70 -2.15 35.30
N GLU A 95 -9.57 -3.22 34.52
CA GLU A 95 -9.43 -4.59 35.05
C GLU A 95 -8.12 -4.76 35.83
N ILE A 96 -7.02 -4.20 35.33
CA ILE A 96 -5.73 -4.16 36.02
C ILE A 96 -5.85 -3.37 37.33
N LEU A 97 -6.49 -2.19 37.32
CA LEU A 97 -6.66 -1.39 38.52
C LEU A 97 -7.52 -2.11 39.57
N TYR A 98 -8.57 -2.81 39.14
CA TYR A 98 -9.41 -3.61 40.01
C TYR A 98 -8.63 -4.76 40.64
N ALA A 99 -7.87 -5.52 39.84
CA ALA A 99 -7.02 -6.61 40.32
C ALA A 99 -5.92 -6.12 41.27
N LEU A 100 -5.34 -4.94 41.03
CA LEU A 100 -4.36 -4.32 41.94
C LEU A 100 -5.00 -3.92 43.27
N SER A 101 -6.19 -3.32 43.22
CA SER A 101 -6.92 -2.92 44.43
C SER A 101 -7.33 -4.11 45.28
N ASP A 102 -7.74 -5.21 44.65
CA ASP A 102 -8.12 -6.46 45.33
C ASP A 102 -6.90 -7.18 45.93
N ALA A 103 -5.75 -7.10 45.26
CA ALA A 103 -4.52 -7.74 45.73
C ALA A 103 -3.81 -6.97 46.87
N LEU A 104 -4.15 -5.70 47.11
CA LEU A 104 -3.43 -4.79 48.01
C LEU A 104 -3.71 -5.08 49.51
N PRO A 105 -2.71 -5.48 50.31
CA PRO A 105 -2.89 -5.68 51.75
C PRO A 105 -2.84 -4.34 52.52
N ASN A 106 -3.40 -4.32 53.73
CA ASN A 106 -3.57 -3.11 54.56
C ASN A 106 -2.29 -2.28 54.82
N ASN A 107 -1.12 -2.94 54.85
CA ASN A 107 0.16 -2.31 55.22
C ASN A 107 1.03 -1.95 54.00
N VAL A 108 0.49 -2.06 52.78
CA VAL A 108 1.18 -1.74 51.52
C VAL A 108 0.43 -0.64 50.80
N TRP A 109 1.13 0.33 50.23
CA TRP A 109 0.55 1.33 49.35
C TRP A 109 1.35 1.47 48.07
N LEU A 110 0.66 1.83 46.98
CA LEU A 110 1.26 2.03 45.67
C LEU A 110 1.75 3.47 45.53
N THR A 111 2.97 3.62 45.05
CA THR A 111 3.57 4.94 44.73
C THR A 111 3.49 5.22 43.24
N ARG A 112 3.66 4.18 42.41
CA ARG A 112 3.62 4.31 40.96
C ARG A 112 3.21 3.00 40.30
N VAL A 113 2.38 3.08 39.27
CA VAL A 113 2.02 1.96 38.41
C VAL A 113 2.21 2.38 36.96
N GLU A 114 3.04 1.65 36.23
CA GLU A 114 3.32 1.90 34.81
C GLU A 114 3.05 0.62 34.00
N LYS A 115 2.12 0.71 33.05
CA LYS A 115 1.83 -0.39 32.12
C LYS A 115 2.66 -0.24 30.85
N GLN A 116 3.50 -1.21 30.55
CA GLN A 116 4.34 -1.27 29.36
C GLN A 116 3.94 -2.47 28.50
N ALA A 117 3.14 -2.27 27.44
CA ALA A 117 2.68 -3.32 26.52
C ALA A 117 2.15 -4.60 27.21
N ASN A 118 3.04 -5.56 27.54
CA ASN A 118 2.75 -6.85 28.19
C ASN A 118 3.31 -7.00 29.62
N THR A 119 3.95 -5.96 30.17
CA THR A 119 4.47 -5.93 31.54
C THR A 119 3.86 -4.77 32.32
N LEU A 120 3.80 -4.96 33.65
CA LEU A 120 3.29 -3.98 34.60
C LEU A 120 4.36 -3.72 35.65
N ASN A 121 4.88 -2.51 35.67
CA ASN A 121 5.85 -2.07 36.67
C ASN A 121 5.11 -1.39 37.82
N ILE A 122 5.29 -1.90 39.03
CA ILE A 122 4.61 -1.43 40.23
C ILE A 122 5.67 -1.03 41.25
N SER A 123 5.70 0.24 41.62
CA SER A 123 6.49 0.73 42.76
C SER A 123 5.56 0.91 43.96
N ALA A 124 5.89 0.26 45.05
CA ALA A 124 5.09 0.24 46.27
C ALA A 124 5.98 0.35 47.50
N SER A 125 5.36 0.72 48.61
CA SER A 125 5.99 0.82 49.92
C SER A 125 5.19 0.02 50.94
N SER A 126 5.88 -0.61 51.88
CA SER A 126 5.32 -1.45 52.92
C SER A 126 5.88 -1.09 54.30
N LEU A 127 5.09 -1.28 55.35
CA LEU A 127 5.58 -1.22 56.74
C LEU A 127 6.34 -2.49 57.13
N ASP A 128 5.96 -3.64 56.56
CA ASP A 128 6.46 -4.97 56.95
C ASP A 128 6.92 -5.77 55.73
N ILE A 129 7.92 -6.63 55.92
CA ILE A 129 8.43 -7.52 54.85
C ILE A 129 7.40 -8.61 54.54
N ASP A 130 6.67 -9.12 55.54
CA ASP A 130 5.66 -10.16 55.34
C ASP A 130 4.52 -9.68 54.43
N SER A 131 4.15 -8.41 54.56
CA SER A 131 3.13 -7.77 53.71
C SER A 131 3.55 -7.67 52.24
N ILE A 132 4.87 -7.60 51.95
CA ILE A 132 5.40 -7.64 50.58
C ILE A 132 5.18 -9.02 49.97
N SER A 133 5.52 -10.08 50.70
CA SER A 133 5.33 -11.46 50.26
C SER A 133 3.86 -11.80 50.06
N LEU A 134 2.99 -11.32 50.96
CA LEU A 134 1.54 -11.48 50.82
C LEU A 134 1.02 -10.75 49.57
N PHE A 135 1.48 -9.53 49.32
CA PHE A 135 1.13 -8.79 48.11
C PHE A 135 1.55 -9.53 46.83
N MET A 136 2.75 -10.09 46.78
CA MET A 136 3.20 -10.89 45.63
C MET A 136 2.34 -12.14 45.41
N ASN A 137 1.98 -12.84 46.48
CA ASN A 137 1.10 -14.01 46.40
C ASN A 137 -0.31 -13.63 45.92
N ASN A 138 -0.86 -12.53 46.43
CA ASN A 138 -2.15 -12.02 46.00
C ASN A 138 -2.14 -11.64 44.51
N LEU A 139 -1.07 -11.00 44.03
CA LEU A 139 -0.92 -10.69 42.61
C LEU A 139 -0.86 -11.95 41.75
N LEU A 140 -0.12 -12.99 42.16
CA LEU A 140 -0.05 -14.27 41.45
C LEU A 140 -1.39 -15.03 41.42
N SER A 141 -2.29 -14.75 42.37
CA SER A 141 -3.64 -15.35 42.39
C SER A 141 -4.60 -14.72 41.37
N GLN A 142 -4.28 -13.54 40.86
CA GLN A 142 -5.13 -12.81 39.91
C GLN A 142 -5.01 -13.42 38.51
N LYS A 143 -6.15 -13.61 37.82
CA LYS A 143 -6.21 -14.26 36.49
C LYS A 143 -5.41 -13.54 35.39
N ILE A 144 -5.19 -12.23 35.57
CA ILE A 144 -4.57 -11.33 34.60
C ILE A 144 -3.03 -11.38 34.68
N ILE A 145 -2.49 -11.81 35.83
CA ILE A 145 -1.05 -11.82 36.11
C ILE A 145 -0.52 -13.24 35.94
N LYS A 146 0.53 -13.39 35.14
CA LYS A 146 1.19 -14.68 34.88
C LYS A 146 2.37 -14.93 35.80
N ASP A 147 3.16 -13.89 36.06
CA ASP A 147 4.40 -13.97 36.82
C ASP A 147 4.70 -12.63 37.51
N VAL A 148 5.42 -12.67 38.64
CA VAL A 148 5.77 -11.50 39.45
C VAL A 148 7.24 -11.61 39.86
N ARG A 149 8.04 -10.61 39.52
CA ARG A 149 9.48 -10.54 39.86
C ARG A 149 9.81 -9.20 40.51
N PHE A 150 10.89 -9.16 41.28
CA PHE A 150 11.47 -7.88 41.73
C PHE A 150 12.27 -7.23 40.59
N ASN A 151 12.00 -5.94 40.33
CA ASN A 151 12.82 -5.11 39.45
C ASN A 151 14.10 -4.64 40.18
N GLN A 152 13.90 -4.20 41.42
CA GLN A 152 14.94 -3.66 42.29
C GLN A 152 14.74 -4.25 43.69
N GLY A 153 15.85 -4.47 44.41
CA GLY A 153 15.82 -4.97 45.78
C GLY A 153 15.06 -4.05 46.73
N VAL A 154 14.67 -4.59 47.88
CA VAL A 154 13.92 -3.85 48.89
C VAL A 154 14.85 -2.83 49.55
N THR A 155 14.51 -1.55 49.44
CA THR A 155 15.24 -0.46 50.09
C THR A 155 14.53 -0.04 51.37
N LYS A 156 15.27 0.03 52.47
CA LYS A 156 14.73 0.50 53.75
C LYS A 156 15.00 2.00 53.90
N THR A 157 13.94 2.79 53.98
CA THR A 157 14.02 4.23 54.22
C THR A 157 13.49 4.51 55.63
N ASN A 158 14.27 5.28 56.41
CA ASN A 158 13.87 5.70 57.75
C ASN A 158 13.27 7.10 57.64
N ASP A 159 11.94 7.17 57.60
CA ASP A 159 11.24 8.45 57.62
C ASP A 159 10.77 8.74 59.05
N GLN A 160 11.66 9.45 59.78
CA GLN A 160 11.56 10.12 61.08
C GLN A 160 10.86 9.45 62.29
N LYS A 161 10.10 8.35 62.14
CA LYS A 161 9.44 7.57 63.22
C LYS A 161 9.06 6.13 62.85
N GLN A 162 9.08 5.72 61.58
CA GLN A 162 8.80 4.32 61.17
C GLN A 162 9.72 3.86 60.02
N ASN A 163 10.03 2.56 60.03
CA ASN A 163 10.80 1.91 58.97
C ASN A 163 9.86 1.60 57.80
N ILE A 164 10.13 2.17 56.62
CA ILE A 164 9.35 1.90 55.41
C ILE A 164 10.23 1.15 54.42
N TYR A 165 9.70 0.05 53.88
CA TYR A 165 10.33 -0.76 52.87
C TYR A 165 9.78 -0.41 51.50
N GLN A 166 10.60 0.21 50.65
CA GLN A 166 10.25 0.53 49.27
C GLN A 166 10.75 -0.57 48.34
N PHE A 167 9.88 -1.02 47.43
CA PHE A 167 10.19 -2.09 46.49
C PHE A 167 9.53 -1.82 45.14
N THR A 168 10.10 -2.41 44.09
CA THR A 168 9.53 -2.34 42.74
C THR A 168 9.37 -3.75 42.18
N LEU A 169 8.17 -4.07 41.73
CA LEU A 169 7.81 -5.33 41.09
C LEU A 169 7.60 -5.13 39.59
N ILE A 170 7.96 -6.15 38.82
CA ILE A 170 7.57 -6.33 37.43
C ILE A 170 6.63 -7.52 37.37
N CYS A 171 5.43 -7.31 36.85
CA CYS A 171 4.48 -8.38 36.60
C CYS A 171 4.36 -8.61 35.09
N GLU A 172 4.29 -9.87 34.67
CA GLU A 172 3.98 -10.24 33.29
C GLU A 172 2.47 -10.45 33.16
N LEU A 173 1.84 -9.75 32.21
CA LEU A 173 0.41 -9.90 31.91
C LEU A 173 0.18 -11.12 31.00
N ARG A 174 -0.94 -11.80 31.21
CA ARG A 174 -1.34 -12.99 30.45
C ARG A 174 -2.00 -12.66 29.12
#